data_AF-S3MUC8-F1
#
_entry.id   AF-S3MUC8-F1
#
_cell.length_a   1.000
_cell.length_b   1.000
_cell.length_c   1.000
_cell.angle_alpha   90.00
_cell.angle_beta   90.00
_cell.angle_gamma   90.00
#
_symmetry.space_group_name_H-M   'P 1'
#
loop_
_entity.id
_entity.type
_entity.pdbx_description
1 polymer ?
#
loop_
_entity_poly.entity_id
_entity_poly.type
_entity_poly.pdbx_seq_one_letter_code
_entity_poly.pdbx_strand_id
1 'polypeptide(L)'
;MFKDQLAKEVASRRTFAIISHPDAGKTTMTEKLLLWGKAIQVAGMVKSRKSDRGATSDWMEMEKERGISITTSVMQFPYKNHTINLLDTPGHEDFSEDTYRTLTAVDSALMVIDGAKGVEDRTIKLMEVCRMRDTPIISFVNKMDREIREPLELLDEIENVLNIQCVPLTWPLGMGRDFAGVYSLLDNKFYVYKAGFGSTITDIEVREGYDHADLRDKVGDLAFAAFEESLELVQMANEPLDREKFLAGKQTPVLFGTALGNFAVDHVLDTFLAWAPQPKAHPTKERIVEATEEGFSGFVFKIQANMDPKHRDRIAFMRICSGKYEKGLKMNHVRIGKDVRISDALTFLAGEREQLEQAWPGDIIGLHNHGTIQIGDTFSSGENLHFTGIPHFAPEMFRRVRLRDPLKSKQLQKGLKELSEEGATQVFMPQVSNDLIVGAVGVLQFDVVAYRLKEEYKVDCIYEPVNINTVRWVSCDDEKKFNEFKKKAHDQLSVDGGGHLTYLAPSRVNLQLMQERYPDIEFRSTREH
;
A
#
# COMPACT_ATOMS: atom_id res chain seq x y z
N MET A 1 24.56 5.57 23.59
CA MET A 1 24.31 4.12 23.52
C MET A 1 22.92 3.82 22.92
N PHE A 2 21.80 4.22 23.54
CA PHE A 2 20.46 4.03 22.92
C PHE A 2 20.24 4.89 21.67
N LYS A 3 20.54 6.20 21.71
CA LYS A 3 20.44 7.07 20.52
C LYS A 3 21.25 6.56 19.32
N ASP A 4 22.46 6.08 19.56
CA ASP A 4 23.33 5.54 18.51
C ASP A 4 22.76 4.26 17.91
N GLN A 5 22.20 3.39 18.78
CA GLN A 5 21.48 2.19 18.33
C GLN A 5 20.24 2.56 17.53
N LEU A 6 19.42 3.48 18.03
CA LEU A 6 18.22 3.97 17.35
C LEU A 6 18.55 4.54 15.97
N ALA A 7 19.54 5.43 15.86
CA ALA A 7 19.96 5.99 14.58
C ALA A 7 20.43 4.90 13.60
N LYS A 8 21.17 3.90 14.09
CA LYS A 8 21.61 2.76 13.27
C LYS A 8 20.44 1.90 12.78
N GLU A 9 19.48 1.62 13.65
CA GLU A 9 18.28 0.85 13.34
C GLU A 9 17.36 1.61 12.37
N VAL A 10 17.21 2.92 12.53
CA VAL A 10 16.49 3.77 11.58
C VAL A 10 17.18 3.70 10.21
N ALA A 11 18.49 3.88 10.15
CA ALA A 11 19.24 3.89 8.89
C ALA A 11 19.19 2.55 8.13
N SER A 12 19.02 1.43 8.83
CA SER A 12 18.98 0.09 8.22
C SER A 12 17.60 -0.30 7.66
N ARG A 13 16.56 0.52 7.84
CA ARG A 13 15.19 0.20 7.39
C ARG A 13 14.84 0.84 6.07
N ARG A 14 14.13 0.08 5.24
CA ARG A 14 13.46 0.58 4.03
C ARG A 14 12.03 0.09 4.05
N THR A 15 11.09 1.03 4.08
CA THR A 15 9.66 0.71 4.07
C THR A 15 9.03 1.27 2.81
N PHE A 16 8.52 0.39 1.95
CA PHE A 16 7.98 0.76 0.66
C PHE A 16 6.74 -0.04 0.29
N ALA A 17 5.92 0.53 -0.60
CA ALA A 17 4.78 -0.15 -1.19
C ALA A 17 5.04 -0.50 -2.65
N ILE A 18 4.39 -1.54 -3.18
CA ILE A 18 4.35 -1.76 -4.64
C ILE A 18 3.05 -1.17 -5.16
N ILE A 19 3.15 -0.36 -6.22
CA ILE A 19 2.04 0.25 -6.94
C ILE A 19 2.06 -0.19 -8.40
N SER A 20 0.91 -0.56 -8.95
CA SER A 20 0.79 -0.91 -10.36
C SER A 20 -0.66 -0.92 -10.82
N HIS A 21 -0.87 -0.94 -12.13
CA HIS A 21 -2.13 -1.40 -12.69
C HIS A 21 -2.36 -2.90 -12.42
N PRO A 22 -3.63 -3.37 -12.39
CA PRO A 22 -3.93 -4.80 -12.45
C PRO A 22 -3.11 -5.54 -13.52
N ASP A 23 -2.71 -6.77 -13.21
CA ASP A 23 -1.94 -7.64 -14.11
C ASP A 23 -0.55 -7.16 -14.53
N ALA A 24 -0.05 -6.00 -14.09
CA ALA A 24 1.32 -5.55 -14.38
C ALA A 24 2.41 -6.45 -13.77
N GLY A 25 2.05 -7.30 -12.80
CA GLY A 25 2.93 -8.30 -12.19
C GLY A 25 3.36 -7.99 -10.75
N LYS A 26 2.63 -7.11 -10.04
CA LYS A 26 2.83 -6.81 -8.61
C LYS A 26 2.95 -8.06 -7.74
N THR A 27 1.98 -8.98 -7.80
CA THR A 27 2.00 -10.20 -6.98
C THR A 27 3.22 -11.07 -7.27
N THR A 28 3.58 -11.23 -8.54
CA THR A 28 4.79 -11.95 -8.94
C THR A 28 6.06 -11.27 -8.41
N MET A 29 6.12 -9.94 -8.48
CA MET A 29 7.24 -9.17 -7.94
C MET A 29 7.36 -9.36 -6.42
N THR A 30 6.25 -9.27 -5.69
CA THR A 30 6.17 -9.54 -4.24
C THR A 30 6.71 -10.93 -3.91
N GLU A 31 6.28 -11.97 -4.64
CA GLU A 31 6.77 -13.34 -4.43
C GLU A 31 8.28 -13.46 -4.65
N LYS A 32 8.85 -12.78 -5.67
CA LYS A 32 10.29 -12.81 -5.89
C LYS A 32 11.06 -12.05 -4.81
N LEU A 33 10.59 -10.88 -4.40
CA LEU A 33 11.20 -10.13 -3.30
C LEU A 33 11.24 -10.98 -2.02
N LEU A 34 10.16 -11.71 -1.73
CA LEU A 34 10.13 -12.68 -0.62
C LEU A 34 11.11 -13.84 -0.82
N LEU A 35 11.26 -14.38 -2.03
CA LEU A 35 12.25 -15.42 -2.33
C LEU A 35 13.66 -14.94 -1.96
N TRP A 36 14.02 -13.71 -2.34
CA TRP A 36 15.29 -13.08 -1.97
C TRP A 36 15.43 -12.91 -0.45
N GLY A 37 14.38 -12.51 0.25
CA GLY A 37 14.37 -12.42 1.71
C GLY A 37 14.53 -13.79 2.40
N LYS A 38 13.80 -14.82 1.92
CA LYS A 38 13.82 -16.18 2.48
C LYS A 38 15.15 -16.88 2.24
N ALA A 39 15.76 -16.73 1.06
CA ALA A 39 17.07 -17.32 0.79
C ALA A 39 18.12 -16.82 1.78
N ILE A 40 18.07 -15.54 2.16
CA ILE A 40 18.96 -14.95 3.16
C ILE A 40 18.65 -15.48 4.57
N GLN A 41 17.37 -15.60 4.94
CA GLN A 41 16.96 -16.20 6.21
C GLN A 41 17.39 -17.67 6.32
N VAL A 42 17.21 -18.47 5.28
CA VAL A 42 17.63 -19.88 5.23
C VAL A 42 19.16 -19.97 5.30
N ALA A 43 19.90 -19.15 4.54
CA ALA A 43 21.36 -19.10 4.63
C ALA A 43 21.86 -18.73 6.05
N GLY A 44 21.13 -17.84 6.76
CA GLY A 44 21.36 -17.53 8.17
C GLY A 44 21.00 -18.68 9.12
N MET A 45 19.87 -19.35 8.90
CA MET A 45 19.39 -20.50 9.67
C MET A 45 20.20 -21.78 9.45
N VAL A 46 20.97 -21.92 8.37
CA VAL A 46 21.92 -23.05 8.21
C VAL A 46 23.04 -22.98 9.27
N LYS A 47 23.23 -21.85 9.97
CA LYS A 47 24.02 -21.77 11.22
C LYS A 47 23.23 -22.15 12.50
N SER A 48 21.91 -22.28 12.45
CA SER A 48 21.04 -22.61 13.59
C SER A 48 19.80 -23.39 13.14
N ARG A 49 19.95 -24.72 13.06
CA ARG A 49 18.94 -25.81 12.97
C ARG A 49 17.65 -25.60 12.13
N LYS A 50 17.49 -26.54 11.19
CA LYS A 50 16.29 -26.96 10.41
C LYS A 50 14.92 -26.62 11.03
N SER A 51 14.14 -25.82 10.31
CA SER A 51 12.68 -25.94 10.27
C SER A 51 12.23 -25.94 8.81
N ASP A 52 11.66 -27.06 8.40
CA ASP A 52 11.07 -27.30 7.08
C ASP A 52 9.56 -27.10 7.22
N ARG A 53 9.04 -25.94 6.80
CA ARG A 53 7.61 -25.68 6.66
C ARG A 53 7.37 -24.88 5.39
N GLY A 54 6.58 -25.47 4.49
CA GLY A 54 6.12 -24.81 3.28
C GLY A 54 5.17 -23.66 3.63
N ALA A 55 5.40 -22.50 3.04
CA ALA A 55 4.52 -21.35 3.18
C ALA A 55 3.20 -21.62 2.45
N THR A 56 2.11 -21.74 3.19
CA THR A 56 0.75 -21.69 2.65
C THR A 56 0.40 -20.25 2.34
N SER A 57 -0.02 -19.97 1.10
CA SER A 57 -0.40 -18.62 0.68
C SER A 57 -1.68 -18.15 1.38
N ASP A 58 -1.56 -17.07 2.18
CA ASP A 58 -2.59 -16.43 3.02
C ASP A 58 -3.74 -15.73 2.24
N TRP A 59 -3.80 -15.89 0.92
CA TRP A 59 -4.84 -15.27 0.08
C TRP A 59 -6.22 -15.88 0.33
N MET A 60 -7.26 -15.04 0.34
CA MET A 60 -8.65 -15.49 0.40
C MET A 60 -9.01 -16.35 -0.81
N GLU A 61 -9.94 -17.30 -0.67
CA GLU A 61 -10.41 -18.13 -1.78
C GLU A 61 -10.95 -17.27 -2.94
N MET A 62 -11.68 -16.19 -2.63
CA MET A 62 -12.13 -15.22 -3.62
C MET A 62 -10.98 -14.50 -4.36
N GLU A 63 -9.87 -14.18 -3.68
CA GLU A 63 -8.69 -13.59 -4.33
C GLU A 63 -8.05 -14.59 -5.31
N LYS A 64 -7.96 -15.86 -4.91
CA LYS A 64 -7.44 -16.96 -5.75
C LYS A 64 -8.35 -17.23 -6.96
N GLU A 65 -9.66 -17.27 -6.76
CA GLU A 65 -10.64 -17.51 -7.83
C GLU A 65 -10.66 -16.38 -8.86
N ARG A 66 -10.60 -15.12 -8.40
CA ARG A 66 -10.68 -13.95 -9.27
C ARG A 66 -9.32 -13.49 -9.81
N GLY A 67 -8.21 -14.00 -9.27
CA GLY A 67 -6.86 -13.62 -9.68
C GLY A 67 -6.46 -12.18 -9.32
N ILE A 68 -7.12 -11.56 -8.33
CA ILE A 68 -6.90 -10.16 -7.92
C ILE A 68 -6.52 -10.07 -6.44
N SER A 69 -5.68 -9.09 -6.10
CA SER A 69 -5.41 -8.74 -4.70
C SER A 69 -6.53 -7.84 -4.17
N ILE A 70 -7.18 -8.25 -3.08
CA ILE A 70 -8.29 -7.53 -2.42
C ILE A 70 -7.78 -6.82 -1.15
N THR A 71 -6.85 -7.42 -0.41
CA THR A 71 -6.33 -6.87 0.85
C THR A 71 -4.85 -6.50 0.78
N THR A 72 -4.43 -5.43 1.48
CA THR A 72 -3.01 -5.12 1.61
C THR A 72 -2.30 -6.19 2.44
N SER A 73 -1.18 -6.73 1.97
CA SER A 73 -0.32 -7.61 2.78
C SER A 73 0.90 -6.87 3.30
N VAL A 74 1.29 -7.09 4.55
CA VAL A 74 2.52 -6.53 5.13
C VAL A 74 3.53 -7.66 5.29
N MET A 75 4.73 -7.44 4.79
CA MET A 75 5.81 -8.43 4.82
C MET A 75 7.11 -7.75 5.25
N GLN A 76 7.78 -8.33 6.22
CA GLN A 76 9.12 -7.94 6.64
C GLN A 76 10.11 -9.03 6.27
N PHE A 77 11.25 -8.68 5.70
CA PHE A 77 12.33 -9.62 5.45
C PHE A 77 13.70 -8.94 5.49
N PRO A 78 14.76 -9.66 5.92
CA PRO A 78 16.11 -9.14 5.85
C PRO A 78 16.61 -9.20 4.40
N TYR A 79 17.32 -8.17 3.97
CA TYR A 79 18.08 -8.18 2.72
C TYR A 79 19.42 -7.48 2.94
N LYS A 80 20.52 -8.21 2.73
CA LYS A 80 21.88 -7.80 3.13
C LYS A 80 21.86 -7.36 4.61
N ASN A 81 22.37 -6.17 4.94
CA ASN A 81 22.39 -5.62 6.31
C ASN A 81 21.18 -4.70 6.63
N HIS A 82 20.08 -4.84 5.89
CA HIS A 82 18.90 -3.99 6.03
C HIS A 82 17.64 -4.81 6.33
N THR A 83 16.68 -4.14 6.96
CA THR A 83 15.33 -4.66 7.18
C THR A 83 14.41 -4.03 6.16
N ILE A 84 13.82 -4.86 5.30
CA ILE A 84 12.86 -4.44 4.28
C ILE A 84 11.45 -4.66 4.83
N ASN A 85 10.65 -3.60 4.81
CA ASN A 85 9.23 -3.63 5.10
C ASN A 85 8.47 -3.37 3.79
N LEU A 86 7.85 -4.41 3.25
CA LEU A 86 7.08 -4.37 2.01
C LEU A 86 5.58 -4.36 2.32
N LEU A 87 4.88 -3.37 1.79
CA LEU A 87 3.42 -3.32 1.81
C LEU A 87 2.89 -3.57 0.40
N ASP A 88 2.22 -4.71 0.21
CA ASP A 88 1.64 -5.08 -1.07
C ASP A 88 0.23 -4.50 -1.18
N THR A 89 0.02 -3.51 -2.06
CA THR A 89 -1.27 -2.79 -2.18
C THR A 89 -2.25 -3.55 -3.08
N PRO A 90 -3.58 -3.47 -2.87
CA PRO A 90 -4.56 -3.98 -3.84
C PRO A 90 -4.42 -3.34 -5.22
N GLY A 91 -4.37 -4.15 -6.28
CA GLY A 91 -4.23 -3.64 -7.66
C GLY A 91 -5.53 -3.13 -8.28
N HIS A 92 -6.68 -3.69 -7.87
CA HIS A 92 -7.98 -3.41 -8.48
C HIS A 92 -8.54 -2.04 -8.07
N GLU A 93 -9.19 -1.34 -9.00
CA GLU A 93 -9.68 0.04 -8.78
C GLU A 93 -10.68 0.15 -7.62
N ASP A 94 -11.51 -0.87 -7.44
CA ASP A 94 -12.50 -0.94 -6.38
C ASP A 94 -11.92 -0.97 -4.95
N PHE A 95 -10.61 -1.20 -4.78
CA PHE A 95 -9.93 -1.20 -3.47
C PHE A 95 -8.96 -0.03 -3.29
N SER A 96 -9.30 1.10 -3.91
CA SER A 96 -8.55 2.36 -3.82
C SER A 96 -8.29 2.83 -2.40
N GLU A 97 -9.27 2.72 -1.50
CA GLU A 97 -9.15 3.28 -0.15
C GLU A 97 -8.03 2.61 0.66
N ASP A 98 -7.96 1.28 0.64
CA ASP A 98 -6.90 0.54 1.34
C ASP A 98 -5.53 0.82 0.74
N THR A 99 -5.47 0.95 -0.58
CA THR A 99 -4.24 1.33 -1.29
C THR A 99 -3.73 2.69 -0.84
N TYR A 100 -4.61 3.69 -0.76
CA TYR A 100 -4.24 5.05 -0.37
C TYR A 100 -3.82 5.13 1.11
N ARG A 101 -4.51 4.41 2.01
CA ARG A 101 -4.11 4.30 3.41
C ARG A 101 -2.75 3.64 3.57
N THR A 102 -2.49 2.57 2.83
CA THR A 102 -1.21 1.86 2.82
C THR A 102 -0.06 2.77 2.37
N LEU A 103 -0.30 3.61 1.35
CA LEU A 103 0.69 4.60 0.89
C LEU A 103 1.03 5.66 1.95
N THR A 104 0.24 5.81 3.01
CA THR A 104 0.56 6.71 4.13
C THR A 104 1.60 6.15 5.10
N ALA A 105 1.79 4.83 5.10
CA ALA A 105 2.66 4.11 6.03
C ALA A 105 4.05 3.82 5.47
N VAL A 106 4.33 4.23 4.23
CA VAL A 106 5.57 3.94 3.50
C VAL A 106 6.38 5.20 3.24
N ASP A 107 7.70 5.03 3.13
CA ASP A 107 8.64 6.13 2.89
C ASP A 107 8.95 6.31 1.39
N SER A 108 8.68 5.28 0.57
CA SER A 108 8.87 5.24 -0.89
C SER A 108 7.95 4.20 -1.55
N ALA A 109 7.92 4.15 -2.89
CA ALA A 109 7.15 3.17 -3.64
C ALA A 109 7.95 2.53 -4.79
N LEU A 110 7.61 1.29 -5.13
CA LEU A 110 8.02 0.59 -6.34
C LEU A 110 6.85 0.63 -7.33
N MET A 111 7.01 1.33 -8.44
CA MET A 111 6.05 1.33 -9.54
C MET A 111 6.39 0.21 -10.52
N VAL A 112 5.46 -0.74 -10.69
CA VAL A 112 5.61 -1.83 -11.66
C VAL A 112 4.77 -1.53 -12.89
N ILE A 113 5.41 -1.50 -14.06
CA ILE A 113 4.79 -1.19 -15.35
C ILE A 113 4.88 -2.44 -16.23
N ASP A 114 3.79 -2.78 -16.92
CA ASP A 114 3.82 -3.81 -17.96
C ASP A 114 4.47 -3.23 -19.22
N GLY A 115 5.65 -3.71 -19.63
CA GLY A 115 6.34 -3.21 -20.81
C GLY A 115 5.52 -3.33 -22.11
N ALA A 116 4.56 -4.25 -22.20
CA ALA A 116 3.69 -4.39 -23.38
C ALA A 116 2.60 -3.31 -23.45
N LYS A 117 2.22 -2.72 -22.31
CA LYS A 117 1.12 -1.77 -22.23
C LYS A 117 1.58 -0.35 -21.96
N GLY A 118 2.61 -0.19 -21.14
CA GLY A 118 3.07 1.10 -20.66
C GLY A 118 2.21 1.65 -19.52
N VAL A 119 1.99 2.97 -19.51
CA VAL A 119 1.26 3.65 -18.44
C VAL A 119 -0.26 3.46 -18.60
N GLU A 120 -0.90 2.84 -17.61
CA GLU A 120 -2.35 2.59 -17.58
C GLU A 120 -3.07 3.49 -16.53
N ASP A 121 -4.39 3.66 -16.64
CA ASP A 121 -5.20 4.58 -15.82
C ASP A 121 -4.96 4.47 -14.30
N ARG A 122 -4.78 3.24 -13.82
CA ARG A 122 -4.51 3.00 -12.39
C ARG A 122 -3.14 3.51 -11.98
N THR A 123 -2.13 3.36 -12.83
CA THR A 123 -0.78 3.87 -12.60
C THR A 123 -0.82 5.38 -12.43
N ILE A 124 -1.61 6.09 -13.26
CA ILE A 124 -1.83 7.54 -13.17
C ILE A 124 -2.45 7.92 -11.81
N LYS A 125 -3.55 7.27 -11.42
CA LYS A 125 -4.22 7.54 -10.13
C LYS A 125 -3.30 7.29 -8.93
N LEU A 126 -2.53 6.21 -8.94
CA LEU A 126 -1.59 5.88 -7.85
C LEU A 126 -0.41 6.86 -7.80
N MET A 127 0.05 7.33 -8.96
CA MET A 127 1.06 8.38 -9.07
C MET A 127 0.58 9.70 -8.45
N GLU A 128 -0.66 10.10 -8.69
CA GLU A 128 -1.24 11.31 -8.07
C GLU A 128 -1.22 11.22 -6.53
N VAL A 129 -1.56 10.06 -5.96
CA VAL A 129 -1.52 9.86 -4.50
C VAL A 129 -0.09 9.90 -3.96
N CYS A 130 0.87 9.33 -4.68
CA CYS A 130 2.29 9.43 -4.31
C CYS A 130 2.78 10.89 -4.37
N ARG A 131 2.35 11.65 -5.39
CA ARG A 131 2.71 13.05 -5.58
C ARG A 131 2.15 13.96 -4.49
N MET A 132 0.96 13.66 -3.95
CA MET A 132 0.39 14.42 -2.81
C MET A 132 1.26 14.37 -1.54
N ARG A 133 2.26 13.46 -1.48
CA ARG A 133 3.15 13.26 -0.33
C ARG A 133 4.63 13.38 -0.66
N ASP A 134 4.95 13.77 -1.89
CA ASP A 134 6.32 13.71 -2.42
C ASP A 134 6.97 12.33 -2.15
N THR A 135 6.20 11.25 -2.31
CA THR A 135 6.69 9.87 -2.11
C THR A 135 7.65 9.52 -3.25
N PRO A 136 8.93 9.20 -2.97
CA PRO A 136 9.90 8.80 -4.00
C PRO A 136 9.51 7.48 -4.64
N ILE A 137 9.70 7.38 -5.95
CA ILE A 137 9.28 6.22 -6.74
C ILE A 137 10.47 5.64 -7.47
N ILE A 138 10.64 4.33 -7.37
CA ILE A 138 11.52 3.53 -8.23
C ILE A 138 10.61 2.83 -9.23
N SER A 139 10.94 2.89 -10.51
CA SER A 139 10.14 2.29 -11.59
C SER A 139 10.79 1.01 -12.11
N PHE A 140 9.97 -0.02 -12.30
CA PHE A 140 10.38 -1.30 -12.87
C PHE A 140 9.47 -1.66 -14.05
N VAL A 141 10.06 -1.63 -15.25
CA VAL A 141 9.41 -2.11 -16.48
C VAL A 141 9.55 -3.63 -16.51
N ASN A 142 8.42 -4.29 -16.30
CA ASN A 142 8.31 -5.73 -16.16
C ASN A 142 7.92 -6.40 -17.49
N LYS A 143 8.00 -7.73 -17.51
CA LYS A 143 7.62 -8.61 -18.62
C LYS A 143 8.52 -8.47 -19.86
N MET A 144 9.80 -8.21 -19.67
CA MET A 144 10.81 -8.27 -20.75
C MET A 144 10.89 -9.64 -21.44
N ASP A 145 10.36 -10.70 -20.81
CA ASP A 145 10.19 -12.04 -21.39
C ASP A 145 9.04 -12.14 -22.41
N ARG A 146 8.35 -11.02 -22.69
CA ARG A 146 7.28 -10.89 -23.69
C ARG A 146 7.62 -9.83 -24.72
N GLU A 147 6.86 -9.80 -25.81
CA GLU A 147 6.88 -8.67 -26.74
C GLU A 147 6.42 -7.41 -25.99
N ILE A 148 7.25 -6.38 -26.00
CA ILE A 148 6.98 -5.11 -25.33
C ILE A 148 6.99 -3.96 -26.32
N ARG A 149 6.56 -2.78 -25.85
CA ARG A 149 6.76 -1.53 -26.57
C ARG A 149 8.24 -1.15 -26.56
N GLU A 150 8.61 -0.24 -27.45
CA GLU A 150 9.99 0.22 -27.53
C GLU A 150 10.40 0.95 -26.22
N PRO A 151 11.58 0.66 -25.64
CA PRO A 151 12.00 1.24 -24.37
C PRO A 151 12.04 2.76 -24.28
N LEU A 152 12.49 3.48 -25.32
CA LEU A 152 12.47 4.95 -25.36
C LEU A 152 11.02 5.48 -25.36
N GLU A 153 10.12 4.87 -26.13
CA GLU A 153 8.69 5.22 -26.12
C GLU A 153 8.06 5.02 -24.72
N LEU A 154 8.45 3.95 -24.01
CA LEU A 154 8.01 3.70 -22.64
C LEU A 154 8.54 4.77 -21.67
N LEU A 155 9.80 5.18 -21.80
CA LEU A 155 10.35 6.27 -21.00
C LEU A 155 9.59 7.57 -21.24
N ASP A 156 9.40 7.95 -22.51
CA ASP A 156 8.68 9.17 -22.91
C ASP A 156 7.23 9.17 -22.38
N GLU A 157 6.54 8.02 -22.46
CA GLU A 157 5.20 7.89 -21.90
C GLU A 157 5.19 8.05 -20.37
N ILE A 158 6.14 7.44 -19.66
CA ILE A 158 6.27 7.62 -18.21
C ILE A 158 6.51 9.10 -17.88
N GLU A 159 7.40 9.78 -18.59
CA GLU A 159 7.69 11.19 -18.35
C GLU A 159 6.48 12.09 -18.61
N ASN A 160 5.85 11.94 -19.76
CA ASN A 160 4.77 12.81 -20.21
C ASN A 160 3.46 12.57 -19.45
N VAL A 161 3.10 11.31 -19.22
CA VAL A 161 1.84 10.94 -18.57
C VAL A 161 1.95 11.05 -17.05
N LEU A 162 3.06 10.59 -16.47
CA LEU A 162 3.26 10.60 -15.02
C LEU A 162 4.00 11.84 -14.51
N ASN A 163 4.37 12.77 -15.40
CA ASN A 163 5.00 14.05 -15.06
C ASN A 163 6.16 13.88 -14.05
N ILE A 164 7.05 12.94 -14.34
CA ILE A 164 8.22 12.58 -13.54
C ILE A 164 9.38 12.25 -14.47
N GLN A 165 10.55 12.81 -14.23
CA GLN A 165 11.71 12.58 -15.09
C GLN A 165 12.24 11.16 -14.90
N CYS A 166 12.45 10.44 -16.01
CA CYS A 166 13.00 9.10 -16.02
C CYS A 166 14.52 9.14 -16.01
N VAL A 167 15.13 8.32 -15.16
CA VAL A 167 16.58 8.10 -15.16
C VAL A 167 16.84 6.61 -15.30
N PRO A 168 17.09 6.09 -16.52
CA PRO A 168 17.36 4.68 -16.71
C PRO A 168 18.65 4.27 -16.00
N LEU A 169 18.56 3.27 -15.12
CA LEU A 169 19.70 2.64 -14.46
C LEU A 169 20.15 1.37 -15.19
N THR A 170 19.19 0.68 -15.81
CA THR A 170 19.44 -0.45 -16.70
C THR A 170 18.77 -0.24 -18.06
N TRP A 171 19.33 -0.84 -19.10
CA TRP A 171 18.80 -0.79 -20.47
C TRP A 171 18.67 -2.20 -21.04
N PRO A 172 17.51 -2.60 -21.59
CA PRO A 172 17.30 -3.96 -22.05
C PRO A 172 17.93 -4.23 -23.42
N LEU A 173 18.51 -5.42 -23.59
CA LEU A 173 18.94 -5.93 -24.90
C LEU A 173 17.97 -7.03 -25.36
N GLY A 174 17.23 -6.75 -26.42
CA GLY A 174 16.17 -7.61 -26.95
C GLY A 174 14.90 -7.59 -26.08
N MET A 175 13.91 -8.39 -26.50
CA MET A 175 12.63 -8.58 -25.79
C MET A 175 12.06 -9.95 -26.12
N GLY A 176 11.00 -10.38 -25.43
CA GLY A 176 10.31 -11.62 -25.74
C GLY A 176 11.22 -12.84 -25.66
N ARG A 177 11.25 -13.61 -26.75
CA ARG A 177 12.11 -14.81 -26.86
C ARG A 177 13.59 -14.46 -26.96
N ASP A 178 13.89 -13.30 -27.52
CA ASP A 178 15.26 -12.88 -27.83
C ASP A 178 15.86 -12.06 -26.69
N PHE A 179 15.10 -11.78 -25.62
CA PHE A 179 15.58 -11.05 -24.45
C PHE A 179 16.88 -11.65 -23.91
N ALA A 180 17.96 -10.89 -24.03
CA ALA A 180 19.31 -11.31 -23.72
C ALA A 180 19.73 -10.93 -22.29
N GLY A 181 19.16 -9.85 -21.75
CA GLY A 181 19.53 -9.32 -20.45
C GLY A 181 19.45 -7.81 -20.41
N VAL A 182 20.13 -7.20 -19.44
CA VAL A 182 20.19 -5.75 -19.29
C VAL A 182 21.61 -5.24 -19.15
N TYR A 183 21.90 -4.12 -19.78
CA TYR A 183 23.09 -3.33 -19.58
C TYR A 183 22.87 -2.33 -18.43
N SER A 184 23.80 -2.27 -17.48
CA SER A 184 23.76 -1.32 -16.37
C SER A 184 24.53 -0.05 -16.75
N LEU A 185 23.86 1.10 -16.69
CA LEU A 185 24.47 2.40 -16.93
C LEU A 185 25.29 2.90 -15.74
N LEU A 186 25.19 2.23 -14.58
CA LEU A 186 25.90 2.63 -13.36
C LEU A 186 27.33 2.10 -13.31
N ASP A 187 27.55 0.86 -13.74
CA ASP A 187 28.84 0.17 -13.65
C ASP A 187 29.34 -0.36 -15.00
N ASN A 188 28.65 -0.06 -16.10
CA ASN A 188 29.00 -0.42 -17.47
C ASN A 188 29.10 -1.94 -17.72
N LYS A 189 28.30 -2.72 -17.01
CA LYS A 189 28.27 -4.18 -17.12
C LYS A 189 26.98 -4.70 -17.74
N PHE A 190 27.07 -5.83 -18.41
CA PHE A 190 25.92 -6.55 -18.94
C PHE A 190 25.58 -7.74 -18.05
N TYR A 191 24.30 -7.82 -17.67
CA TYR A 191 23.73 -8.89 -16.86
C TYR A 191 22.95 -9.81 -17.79
N VAL A 192 23.37 -11.06 -17.91
CA VAL A 192 22.80 -12.01 -18.87
C VAL A 192 21.56 -12.69 -18.29
N TYR A 193 20.46 -12.63 -19.03
CA TYR A 193 19.23 -13.34 -18.69
C TYR A 193 19.26 -14.79 -19.19
N LYS A 194 18.97 -15.72 -18.28
CA LYS A 194 18.79 -17.15 -18.55
C LYS A 194 17.36 -17.56 -18.20
N ALA A 195 16.60 -17.99 -19.21
CA ALA A 195 15.24 -18.48 -19.01
C ALA A 195 15.20 -19.79 -18.21
N GLY A 196 14.09 -20.01 -17.50
CA GLY A 196 13.82 -21.27 -16.78
C GLY A 196 14.20 -21.28 -15.29
N PHE A 197 14.82 -20.22 -14.77
CA PHE A 197 15.27 -20.14 -13.37
C PHE A 197 14.35 -19.30 -12.46
N GLY A 198 13.16 -18.94 -12.91
CA GLY A 198 12.26 -18.03 -12.19
C GLY A 198 11.87 -18.47 -10.77
N SER A 199 11.94 -19.76 -10.42
CA SER A 199 11.61 -20.26 -9.08
C SER A 199 12.79 -20.28 -8.10
N THR A 200 14.00 -19.98 -8.56
CA THR A 200 15.23 -20.08 -7.78
C THR A 200 16.08 -18.82 -7.89
N ILE A 201 16.94 -18.59 -6.91
CA ILE A 201 17.99 -17.58 -7.02
C ILE A 201 19.21 -18.26 -7.63
N THR A 202 19.67 -17.74 -8.76
CA THR A 202 20.88 -18.21 -9.43
C THR A 202 21.88 -17.09 -9.55
N ASP A 203 23.16 -17.42 -9.59
CA ASP A 203 24.20 -16.45 -9.91
C ASP A 203 23.95 -15.89 -11.31
N ILE A 204 23.75 -14.59 -11.39
CA ILE A 204 23.59 -13.88 -12.65
C ILE A 204 24.97 -13.80 -13.30
N GLU A 205 25.06 -14.21 -14.56
CA GLU A 205 26.29 -14.05 -15.33
C GLU A 205 26.47 -12.57 -15.68
N VAL A 206 27.60 -12.01 -15.25
CA VAL A 206 27.95 -10.59 -15.46
C VAL A 206 29.14 -10.52 -16.39
N ARG A 207 29.05 -9.65 -17.40
CA ARG A 207 30.10 -9.40 -18.39
C ARG A 207 30.44 -7.92 -18.45
N GLU A 208 31.70 -7.62 -18.76
CA GLU A 208 32.13 -6.25 -19.00
C GLU A 208 31.63 -5.80 -20.38
N GLY A 209 30.97 -4.64 -20.45
CA GLY A 209 30.36 -4.15 -21.69
C GLY A 209 29.27 -5.05 -22.26
N TYR A 210 28.70 -4.66 -23.40
CA TYR A 210 27.60 -5.37 -24.07
C TYR A 210 28.02 -6.03 -25.40
N ASP A 211 29.18 -5.68 -25.97
CA ASP A 211 29.63 -6.17 -27.29
C ASP A 211 30.23 -7.58 -27.21
N HIS A 212 29.34 -8.58 -27.13
CA HIS A 212 29.68 -10.00 -27.14
C HIS A 212 29.00 -10.70 -28.31
N ALA A 213 29.75 -11.53 -29.04
CA ALA A 213 29.27 -12.18 -30.27
C ALA A 213 28.02 -13.05 -30.05
N ASP A 214 27.95 -13.77 -28.93
CA ASP A 214 26.80 -14.62 -28.60
C ASP A 214 25.54 -13.83 -28.25
N LEU A 215 25.68 -12.60 -27.71
CA LEU A 215 24.55 -11.71 -27.49
C LEU A 215 24.02 -11.18 -28.83
N ARG A 216 24.92 -10.78 -29.73
CA ARG A 216 24.58 -10.34 -31.10
C ARG A 216 23.91 -11.47 -31.89
N ASP A 217 24.43 -12.69 -31.82
CA ASP A 217 23.84 -13.87 -32.45
C ASP A 217 22.44 -14.19 -31.90
N LYS A 218 22.23 -14.00 -30.60
CA LYS A 218 20.95 -14.26 -29.94
C LYS A 218 19.86 -13.27 -30.35
N VAL A 219 20.17 -11.97 -30.42
CA VAL A 219 19.17 -10.93 -30.75
C VAL A 219 19.08 -10.63 -32.26
N GLY A 220 20.12 -10.97 -33.01
CA GLY A 220 20.28 -10.62 -34.42
C GLY A 220 20.81 -9.20 -34.65
N ASP A 221 21.50 -9.01 -35.78
CA ASP A 221 22.21 -7.76 -36.10
C ASP A 221 21.34 -6.51 -36.06
N LEU A 222 20.09 -6.61 -36.54
CA LEU A 222 19.16 -5.47 -36.59
C LEU A 222 18.77 -5.01 -35.18
N ALA A 223 18.40 -5.94 -34.30
CA ALA A 223 18.01 -5.62 -32.93
C ALA A 223 19.21 -5.15 -32.10
N PHE A 224 20.39 -5.71 -32.35
CA PHE A 224 21.63 -5.27 -31.71
C PHE A 224 21.97 -3.83 -32.11
N ALA A 225 21.89 -3.49 -33.40
CA ALA A 225 22.14 -2.13 -33.88
C ALA A 225 21.13 -1.11 -33.30
N ALA A 226 19.84 -1.48 -33.22
CA ALA A 226 18.82 -0.65 -32.59
C ALA A 226 19.08 -0.45 -31.08
N PHE A 227 19.57 -1.49 -30.40
CA PHE A 227 20.03 -1.36 -29.01
C PHE A 227 21.20 -0.38 -28.88
N GLU A 228 22.21 -0.46 -29.74
CA GLU A 228 23.35 0.47 -29.72
C GLU A 228 22.92 1.92 -29.92
N GLU A 229 22.06 2.17 -30.91
CA GLU A 229 21.51 3.50 -31.19
C GLU A 229 20.69 4.04 -30.00
N SER A 230 19.76 3.23 -29.48
CA SER A 230 18.94 3.64 -28.33
C SER A 230 19.77 3.85 -27.07
N LEU A 231 20.79 3.02 -26.81
CA LEU A 231 21.69 3.17 -25.68
C LEU A 231 22.52 4.46 -25.79
N GLU A 232 23.04 4.77 -26.99
CA GLU A 232 23.78 6.01 -27.23
C GLU A 232 22.89 7.24 -26.99
N LEU A 233 21.66 7.22 -27.52
CA LEU A 233 20.67 8.28 -27.29
C LEU A 233 20.39 8.47 -25.80
N VAL A 234 20.15 7.38 -25.07
CA VAL A 234 19.95 7.43 -23.61
C VAL A 234 21.19 8.01 -22.95
N GLN A 235 22.39 7.52 -23.22
CA GLN A 235 23.62 8.01 -22.58
C GLN A 235 23.88 9.50 -22.86
N MET A 236 23.51 10.01 -24.03
CA MET A 236 23.62 11.42 -24.38
C MET A 236 22.55 12.29 -23.71
N ALA A 237 21.32 11.77 -23.56
CA ALA A 237 20.20 12.50 -22.96
C ALA A 237 20.12 12.37 -21.43
N ASN A 238 20.78 11.37 -20.84
CA ASN A 238 20.60 11.01 -19.44
C ASN A 238 21.12 12.10 -18.51
N GLU A 239 20.21 12.76 -17.80
CA GLU A 239 20.58 13.48 -16.59
C GLU A 239 20.87 12.47 -15.47
N PRO A 240 22.00 12.60 -14.75
CA PRO A 240 22.31 11.68 -13.67
C PRO A 240 21.23 11.73 -12.59
N LEU A 241 21.01 10.59 -11.92
CA LEU A 241 20.06 10.50 -10.82
C LEU A 241 20.51 11.42 -9.69
N ASP A 242 19.69 12.42 -9.40
CA ASP A 242 19.91 13.38 -8.34
C ASP A 242 19.12 12.99 -7.10
N ARG A 243 19.82 12.94 -5.95
CA ARG A 243 19.22 12.47 -4.70
C ARG A 243 18.10 13.40 -4.22
N GLU A 244 18.24 14.70 -4.38
CA GLU A 244 17.21 15.66 -3.94
C GLU A 244 15.99 15.59 -4.86
N LYS A 245 16.18 15.54 -6.18
CA LYS A 245 15.08 15.37 -7.15
C LYS A 245 14.35 14.04 -6.93
N PHE A 246 15.05 12.95 -6.69
CA PHE A 246 14.44 11.65 -6.37
C PHE A 246 13.64 11.70 -5.07
N LEU A 247 14.23 12.24 -3.99
CA LEU A 247 13.55 12.33 -2.69
C LEU A 247 12.33 13.28 -2.69
N ALA A 248 12.30 14.23 -3.62
CA ALA A 248 11.18 15.12 -3.89
C ALA A 248 10.17 14.54 -4.91
N GLY A 249 10.32 13.29 -5.35
CA GLY A 249 9.41 12.65 -6.31
C GLY A 249 9.42 13.26 -7.72
N LYS A 250 10.50 13.95 -8.10
CA LYS A 250 10.67 14.61 -9.42
C LYS A 250 11.45 13.77 -10.42
N GLN A 251 12.26 12.84 -9.92
CA GLN A 251 12.98 11.85 -10.73
C GLN A 251 12.62 10.43 -10.26
N THR A 252 12.53 9.50 -11.20
CA THR A 252 12.42 8.05 -10.92
C THR A 252 13.57 7.32 -11.59
N PRO A 253 14.37 6.52 -10.85
CA PRO A 253 15.20 5.52 -11.49
C PRO A 253 14.31 4.50 -12.20
N VAL A 254 14.69 4.12 -13.42
CA VAL A 254 13.98 3.12 -14.22
C VAL A 254 14.85 1.90 -14.41
N LEU A 255 14.31 0.73 -14.06
CA LEU A 255 14.94 -0.56 -14.28
C LEU A 255 14.06 -1.41 -15.21
N PHE A 256 14.69 -2.23 -16.04
CA PHE A 256 14.02 -3.20 -16.90
C PHE A 256 14.29 -4.63 -16.42
N GLY A 257 13.31 -5.52 -16.53
CA GLY A 257 13.50 -6.92 -16.18
C GLY A 257 12.26 -7.79 -16.28
N THR A 258 12.33 -8.98 -15.68
CA THR A 258 11.19 -9.90 -15.61
C THR A 258 11.05 -10.48 -14.21
N ALA A 259 9.97 -10.11 -13.53
CA ALA A 259 9.62 -10.68 -12.25
C ALA A 259 9.31 -12.19 -12.39
N LEU A 260 8.68 -12.62 -13.49
CA LEU A 260 8.38 -14.03 -13.71
C LEU A 260 9.67 -14.86 -13.83
N GLY A 261 10.65 -14.34 -14.57
CA GLY A 261 11.97 -14.93 -14.73
C GLY A 261 12.92 -14.73 -13.55
N ASN A 262 12.49 -14.05 -12.47
CA ASN A 262 13.33 -13.65 -11.32
C ASN A 262 14.63 -12.93 -11.75
N PHE A 263 14.53 -12.03 -12.72
CA PHE A 263 15.66 -11.31 -13.30
C PHE A 263 15.55 -9.81 -13.08
N ALA A 264 16.67 -9.20 -12.63
CA ALA A 264 16.78 -7.80 -12.19
C ALA A 264 15.95 -7.43 -10.95
N VAL A 265 15.39 -8.42 -10.24
CA VAL A 265 14.67 -8.20 -8.96
C VAL A 265 15.64 -7.76 -7.85
N ASP A 266 16.86 -8.30 -7.86
CA ASP A 266 17.97 -7.90 -7.00
C ASP A 266 18.44 -6.48 -7.30
N HIS A 267 18.49 -6.07 -8.57
CA HIS A 267 18.81 -4.69 -8.94
C HIS A 267 17.79 -3.69 -8.37
N VAL A 268 16.51 -4.06 -8.33
CA VAL A 268 15.47 -3.25 -7.67
C VAL A 268 15.77 -3.12 -6.17
N LEU A 269 16.04 -4.24 -5.48
CA LEU A 269 16.38 -4.23 -4.06
C LEU A 269 17.62 -3.38 -3.77
N ASP A 270 18.67 -3.51 -4.59
CA ASP A 270 19.91 -2.76 -4.45
C ASP A 270 19.72 -1.26 -4.69
N THR A 271 18.84 -0.91 -5.64
CA THR A 271 18.44 0.48 -5.85
C THR A 271 17.70 1.05 -4.64
N PHE A 272 16.80 0.28 -4.02
CA PHE A 272 16.15 0.69 -2.76
C PHE A 272 17.16 0.91 -1.64
N LEU A 273 18.16 0.03 -1.48
CA LEU A 273 19.16 0.20 -0.44
C LEU A 273 19.99 1.48 -0.63
N ALA A 274 20.39 1.76 -1.87
CA ALA A 274 21.24 2.90 -2.21
C ALA A 274 20.50 4.26 -2.15
N TRP A 275 19.28 4.30 -2.68
CA TRP A 275 18.59 5.56 -2.97
C TRP A 275 17.37 5.80 -2.11
N ALA A 276 16.59 4.76 -1.79
CA ALA A 276 15.34 4.96 -1.08
C ALA A 276 15.58 5.53 0.33
N PRO A 277 14.66 6.38 0.81
CA PRO A 277 14.80 7.01 2.12
C PRO A 277 14.74 5.97 3.24
N GLN A 278 15.48 6.26 4.30
CA GLN A 278 15.23 5.69 5.62
C GLN A 278 13.89 6.26 6.18
N PRO A 279 13.35 5.71 7.29
CA PRO A 279 12.15 6.23 7.93
C PRO A 279 12.18 7.75 8.09
N LYS A 280 11.20 8.42 7.48
CA LYS A 280 11.12 9.89 7.44
C LYS A 280 10.51 10.46 8.73
N ALA A 281 10.63 11.78 8.87
CA ALA A 281 9.85 12.53 9.85
C ALA A 281 8.36 12.53 9.46
N HIS A 282 7.48 12.49 10.46
CA HIS A 282 6.04 12.43 10.26
C HIS A 282 5.36 13.67 10.86
N PRO A 283 4.51 14.40 10.09
CA PRO A 283 3.79 15.56 10.60
C PRO A 283 2.61 15.15 11.49
N THR A 284 2.48 15.81 12.63
CA THR A 284 1.29 15.78 13.50
C THR A 284 0.61 17.14 13.51
N LYS A 285 -0.58 17.23 14.13
CA LYS A 285 -1.27 18.53 14.32
C LYS A 285 -0.46 19.50 15.19
N GLU A 286 0.33 18.96 16.10
CA GLU A 286 1.11 19.70 17.08
C GLU A 286 2.52 20.06 16.59
N ARG A 287 3.24 19.10 16.00
CA ARG A 287 4.62 19.26 15.53
C ARG A 287 5.04 18.17 14.55
N ILE A 288 6.25 18.28 14.02
CA ILE A 288 6.89 17.19 13.27
C ILE A 288 7.58 16.25 14.28
N VAL A 289 7.43 14.94 14.06
CA VAL A 289 8.07 13.87 14.84
C VAL A 289 9.18 13.25 14.02
N GLU A 290 10.42 13.35 14.49
CA GLU A 290 11.59 12.78 13.83
C GLU A 290 11.74 11.28 14.16
N ALA A 291 12.16 10.49 13.17
CA ALA A 291 12.34 9.05 13.36
C ALA A 291 13.41 8.70 14.40
N THR A 292 14.36 9.60 14.65
CA THR A 292 15.43 9.41 15.63
C THR A 292 15.08 9.90 17.04
N GLU A 293 13.83 10.28 17.31
CA GLU A 293 13.38 10.62 18.67
C GLU A 293 13.30 9.38 19.58
N GLU A 294 13.65 9.54 20.86
CA GLU A 294 13.63 8.43 21.82
C GLU A 294 12.22 8.02 22.25
N GLY A 295 11.29 8.99 22.29
CA GLY A 295 9.91 8.75 22.67
C GLY A 295 9.21 7.85 21.65
N PHE A 296 8.58 6.77 22.12
CA PHE A 296 7.79 5.91 21.26
C PHE A 296 6.61 6.68 20.68
N SER A 297 6.40 6.55 19.37
CA SER A 297 5.18 6.99 18.70
C SER A 297 4.87 6.12 17.49
N GLY A 298 3.59 6.01 17.14
CA GLY A 298 3.14 5.35 15.93
C GLY A 298 1.65 5.58 15.66
N PHE A 299 1.22 5.30 14.43
CA PHE A 299 -0.17 5.43 14.02
C PHE A 299 -0.69 4.17 13.35
N VAL A 300 -1.96 3.88 13.56
CA VAL A 300 -2.67 2.77 12.91
C VAL A 300 -3.14 3.22 11.54
N PHE A 301 -2.76 2.49 10.49
CA PHE A 301 -3.15 2.84 9.11
C PHE A 301 -4.11 1.82 8.48
N LYS A 302 -4.15 0.60 9.05
CA LYS A 302 -4.98 -0.49 8.55
C LYS A 302 -5.47 -1.36 9.71
N ILE A 303 -6.68 -1.87 9.60
CA ILE A 303 -7.20 -2.92 10.49
C ILE A 303 -7.66 -4.06 9.61
N GLN A 304 -7.35 -5.29 10.02
CA GLN A 304 -7.83 -6.50 9.35
C GLN A 304 -8.46 -7.40 10.40
N ALA A 305 -9.69 -7.84 10.15
CA ALA A 305 -10.37 -8.81 11.01
C ALA A 305 -10.27 -10.23 10.46
N ASN A 306 -10.56 -11.16 11.35
CA ASN A 306 -10.79 -12.56 11.07
C ASN A 306 -9.62 -13.23 10.34
N MET A 307 -8.40 -12.86 10.74
CA MET A 307 -7.17 -13.43 10.20
C MET A 307 -6.93 -14.86 10.70
N ASP A 308 -7.50 -15.23 11.86
CA ASP A 308 -7.65 -16.59 12.36
C ASP A 308 -9.15 -16.93 12.47
N PRO A 309 -9.67 -17.85 11.61
CA PRO A 309 -11.06 -18.26 11.63
C PRO A 309 -11.56 -18.82 12.97
N LYS A 310 -10.65 -19.36 13.80
CA LYS A 310 -10.99 -19.96 15.10
C LYS A 310 -11.14 -18.92 16.20
N HIS A 311 -10.33 -17.87 16.15
CA HIS A 311 -10.27 -16.85 17.20
C HIS A 311 -10.96 -15.54 16.84
N ARG A 312 -11.32 -15.34 15.56
CA ARG A 312 -11.89 -14.08 15.04
C ARG A 312 -11.07 -12.88 15.54
N ASP A 313 -9.76 -13.03 15.46
CA ASP A 313 -8.82 -12.01 15.88
C ASP A 313 -8.94 -10.80 14.95
N ARG A 314 -8.62 -9.63 15.48
CA ARG A 314 -8.48 -8.42 14.68
C ARG A 314 -7.12 -7.84 14.96
N ILE A 315 -6.43 -7.45 13.91
CA ILE A 315 -5.10 -6.89 14.01
C ILE A 315 -5.14 -5.48 13.43
N ALA A 316 -4.76 -4.51 14.26
CA ALA A 316 -4.49 -3.15 13.84
C ALA A 316 -3.01 -3.04 13.46
N PHE A 317 -2.74 -2.74 12.20
CA PHE A 317 -1.39 -2.52 11.67
C PHE A 317 -0.98 -1.08 12.01
N MET A 318 0.08 -0.98 12.80
CA MET A 318 0.64 0.28 13.24
C MET A 318 2.02 0.49 12.63
N ARG A 319 2.23 1.67 12.04
CA ARG A 319 3.55 2.16 11.63
C ARG A 319 4.23 2.79 12.82
N ILE A 320 5.44 2.34 13.17
CA ILE A 320 6.27 3.00 14.18
C ILE A 320 6.93 4.23 13.55
N CYS A 321 6.74 5.39 14.18
CA CYS A 321 7.26 6.67 13.72
C CYS A 321 8.50 7.10 14.48
N SER A 322 8.61 6.81 15.78
CA SER A 322 9.78 7.14 16.60
C SER A 322 9.94 6.20 17.79
N GLY A 323 11.11 6.24 18.43
CA GLY A 323 11.44 5.47 19.61
C GLY A 323 11.62 3.99 19.34
N LYS A 324 11.28 3.15 20.32
CA LYS A 324 11.40 1.70 20.24
C LYS A 324 10.18 1.04 20.85
N TYR A 325 9.61 0.07 20.15
CA TYR A 325 8.69 -0.88 20.75
C TYR A 325 9.47 -1.98 21.46
N GLU A 326 9.08 -2.29 22.69
CA GLU A 326 9.54 -3.47 23.43
C GLU A 326 8.35 -4.21 24.00
N LYS A 327 8.45 -5.54 24.11
CA LYS A 327 7.39 -6.37 24.64
C LYS A 327 6.93 -5.89 26.03
N GLY A 328 5.64 -5.61 26.14
CA GLY A 328 5.04 -5.12 27.38
C GLY A 328 5.22 -3.63 27.62
N LEU A 329 5.64 -2.87 26.59
CA LEU A 329 5.67 -1.41 26.61
C LEU A 329 4.30 -0.86 26.98
N LYS A 330 4.30 0.11 27.89
CA LYS A 330 3.14 0.92 28.25
C LYS A 330 3.08 2.11 27.30
N MET A 331 2.03 2.21 26.50
CA MET A 331 1.80 3.27 25.53
C MET A 331 0.48 3.97 25.82
N ASN A 332 0.42 5.27 25.58
CA ASN A 332 -0.79 6.06 25.67
C ASN A 332 -1.57 5.95 24.35
N HIS A 333 -2.81 5.47 24.41
CA HIS A 333 -3.75 5.58 23.30
C HIS A 333 -4.37 6.98 23.36
N VAL A 334 -3.92 7.84 22.45
CA VAL A 334 -4.19 9.28 22.46
C VAL A 334 -5.69 9.60 22.40
N ARG A 335 -6.41 9.08 21.39
CA ARG A 335 -7.85 9.36 21.19
C ARG A 335 -8.71 9.03 22.40
N ILE A 336 -8.43 7.92 23.09
CA ILE A 336 -9.21 7.49 24.26
C ILE A 336 -8.65 8.09 25.57
N GLY A 337 -7.45 8.66 25.54
CA GLY A 337 -6.76 9.18 26.72
C GLY A 337 -6.44 8.08 27.75
N LYS A 338 -6.17 6.86 27.30
CA LYS A 338 -5.91 5.70 28.17
C LYS A 338 -4.56 5.09 27.91
N ASP A 339 -3.87 4.74 28.99
CA ASP A 339 -2.66 3.94 28.90
C ASP A 339 -3.01 2.46 28.67
N VAL A 340 -2.34 1.86 27.71
CA VAL A 340 -2.49 0.46 27.32
C VAL A 340 -1.12 -0.21 27.38
N ARG A 341 -1.09 -1.46 27.85
CA ARG A 341 0.13 -2.27 27.86
C ARG A 341 0.02 -3.32 26.76
N ILE A 342 0.96 -3.33 25.83
CA ILE A 342 0.96 -4.25 24.67
C ILE A 342 2.07 -5.29 24.85
N SER A 343 1.71 -6.51 25.24
CA SER A 343 2.64 -7.63 25.47
C SER A 343 2.67 -8.67 24.35
N ASP A 344 1.77 -8.55 23.39
CA ASP A 344 1.41 -9.56 22.39
C ASP A 344 1.37 -8.95 20.99
N ALA A 345 2.21 -7.94 20.73
CA ALA A 345 2.35 -7.43 19.37
C ALA A 345 2.91 -8.50 18.43
N LEU A 346 2.50 -8.42 17.17
CA LEU A 346 2.91 -9.33 16.11
C LEU A 346 3.85 -8.62 15.13
N THR A 347 4.76 -9.40 14.55
CA THR A 347 5.46 -9.04 13.30
C THR A 347 5.07 -10.01 12.20
N PHE A 348 5.27 -9.57 10.95
CA PHE A 348 4.86 -10.28 9.74
C PHE A 348 6.09 -10.69 8.94
N LEU A 349 6.86 -11.63 9.48
CA LEU A 349 8.14 -12.04 8.92
C LEU A 349 7.92 -13.01 7.74
N ALA A 350 8.29 -12.61 6.53
CA ALA A 350 8.19 -13.41 5.31
C ALA A 350 6.79 -14.05 5.06
N GLY A 351 5.74 -13.38 5.53
CA GLY A 351 4.34 -13.83 5.45
C GLY A 351 3.85 -14.64 6.66
N GLU A 352 4.72 -14.95 7.63
CA GLU A 352 4.35 -15.65 8.86
C GLU A 352 4.18 -14.68 10.03
N ARG A 353 3.27 -15.01 10.96
CA ARG A 353 3.03 -14.21 12.17
C ARG A 353 3.90 -14.73 13.30
N GLU A 354 4.72 -13.83 13.84
CA GLU A 354 5.57 -14.14 14.99
C GLU A 354 5.33 -13.14 16.12
N GLN A 355 5.50 -13.60 17.36
CA GLN A 355 5.49 -12.69 18.50
C GLN A 355 6.69 -11.75 18.41
N LEU A 356 6.40 -10.46 18.57
CA LEU A 356 7.39 -9.42 18.46
C LEU A 356 8.01 -9.10 19.82
N GLU A 357 9.33 -9.22 19.92
CA GLU A 357 10.07 -8.81 21.11
C GLU A 357 10.46 -7.33 21.07
N GLN A 358 10.87 -6.82 19.91
CA GLN A 358 11.23 -5.42 19.71
C GLN A 358 11.02 -4.96 18.26
N ALA A 359 10.70 -3.68 18.08
CA ALA A 359 10.64 -3.04 16.75
C ALA A 359 11.02 -1.56 16.83
N TRP A 360 11.36 -1.00 15.67
CA TRP A 360 11.95 0.33 15.54
C TRP A 360 11.23 1.15 14.46
N PRO A 361 11.51 2.46 14.33
CA PRO A 361 10.84 3.31 13.36
C PRO A 361 11.07 2.80 11.95
N GLY A 362 10.02 2.75 11.13
CA GLY A 362 10.05 2.01 9.87
C GLY A 362 9.21 0.73 9.91
N ASP A 363 9.26 0.02 11.03
CA ASP A 363 8.60 -1.28 11.18
C ASP A 363 7.09 -1.12 11.28
N ILE A 364 6.40 -2.18 10.85
CA ILE A 364 4.96 -2.31 10.97
C ILE A 364 4.66 -3.44 11.93
N ILE A 365 3.91 -3.13 12.98
CA ILE A 365 3.55 -4.09 14.02
C ILE A 365 2.05 -4.31 14.05
N GLY A 366 1.65 -5.53 14.36
CA GLY A 366 0.25 -5.91 14.54
C GLY A 366 -0.16 -5.80 16.00
N LEU A 367 -1.16 -4.98 16.31
CA LEU A 367 -1.77 -4.86 17.63
C LEU A 367 -3.09 -5.61 17.66
N HIS A 368 -3.31 -6.47 18.66
CA HIS A 368 -4.61 -7.08 18.84
C HIS A 368 -5.69 -6.03 19.14
N ASN A 369 -6.77 -6.07 18.38
CA ASN A 369 -7.87 -5.10 18.46
C ASN A 369 -9.16 -5.76 18.96
N HIS A 370 -9.64 -5.32 20.12
CA HIS A 370 -10.93 -5.76 20.67
C HIS A 370 -12.09 -4.80 20.34
N GLY A 371 -11.93 -3.95 19.31
CA GLY A 371 -12.88 -2.93 18.87
C GLY A 371 -12.64 -1.56 19.50
N THR A 372 -11.50 -1.38 20.17
CA THR A 372 -11.09 -0.10 20.76
C THR A 372 -10.19 0.70 19.84
N ILE A 373 -9.45 0.04 18.95
CA ILE A 373 -8.51 0.66 18.02
C ILE A 373 -9.23 0.93 16.69
N GLN A 374 -9.03 2.12 16.16
CA GLN A 374 -9.54 2.60 14.88
C GLN A 374 -8.37 2.99 13.96
N ILE A 375 -8.64 3.04 12.66
CA ILE A 375 -7.70 3.63 11.70
C ILE A 375 -7.42 5.07 12.13
N GLY A 376 -6.18 5.54 11.99
CA GLY A 376 -5.75 6.87 12.43
C GLY A 376 -5.40 7.00 13.91
N ASP A 377 -5.70 5.99 14.74
CA ASP A 377 -5.34 6.06 16.16
C ASP A 377 -3.83 6.20 16.34
N THR A 378 -3.45 7.17 17.17
CA THR A 378 -2.06 7.42 17.56
C THR A 378 -1.77 6.79 18.91
N PHE A 379 -0.62 6.13 18.99
CA PHE A 379 -0.04 5.62 20.23
C PHE A 379 1.27 6.33 20.51
N SER A 380 1.48 6.77 21.74
CA SER A 380 2.70 7.48 22.13
C SER A 380 3.24 7.03 23.49
N SER A 381 4.39 7.56 23.91
CA SER A 381 4.93 7.40 25.27
C SER A 381 4.32 8.36 26.30
N GLY A 382 3.26 9.08 25.95
CA GLY A 382 2.53 10.01 26.84
C GLY A 382 2.27 11.38 26.23
N GLU A 383 2.93 11.71 25.11
CA GLU A 383 2.67 12.95 24.38
C GLU A 383 1.34 12.86 23.61
N ASN A 384 0.56 13.93 23.66
CA ASN A 384 -0.71 14.01 22.95
C ASN A 384 -0.45 14.41 21.48
N LEU A 385 -0.17 13.41 20.64
CA LEU A 385 0.17 13.57 19.23
C LEU A 385 -0.96 13.07 18.35
N HIS A 386 -1.29 13.81 17.30
CA HIS A 386 -2.24 13.38 16.28
C HIS A 386 -1.59 13.37 14.91
N PHE A 387 -1.15 12.19 14.46
CA PHE A 387 -0.59 12.04 13.12
C PHE A 387 -1.61 12.44 12.05
N THR A 388 -1.16 13.22 11.09
CA THR A 388 -2.01 13.77 10.03
C THR A 388 -1.90 12.99 8.74
N GLY A 389 -2.80 13.26 7.80
CA GLY A 389 -2.74 12.74 6.46
C GLY A 389 -3.35 11.36 6.26
N ILE A 390 -3.98 10.68 7.21
CA ILE A 390 -4.69 9.43 6.90
C ILE A 390 -6.09 9.77 6.36
N PRO A 391 -6.36 9.60 5.05
CA PRO A 391 -7.58 10.11 4.45
C PRO A 391 -8.75 9.11 4.57
N HIS A 392 -9.95 9.64 4.82
CA HIS A 392 -11.22 8.98 4.51
C HIS A 392 -11.85 9.63 3.28
N PHE A 393 -12.29 8.81 2.32
CA PHE A 393 -12.90 9.29 1.08
C PHE A 393 -14.41 9.14 1.14
N ALA A 394 -15.17 10.14 0.69
CA ALA A 394 -16.61 9.96 0.52
C ALA A 394 -16.88 8.87 -0.53
N PRO A 395 -17.72 7.86 -0.25
CA PRO A 395 -18.08 6.85 -1.22
C PRO A 395 -18.82 7.43 -2.42
N GLU A 396 -18.71 6.76 -3.57
CA GLU A 396 -19.40 7.17 -4.80
C GLU A 396 -20.66 6.35 -5.07
N MET A 397 -20.74 5.15 -4.48
CA MET A 397 -21.83 4.21 -4.68
C MET A 397 -22.47 3.84 -3.35
N PHE A 398 -23.80 3.81 -3.32
CA PHE A 398 -24.57 3.51 -2.12
C PHE A 398 -25.59 2.42 -2.39
N ARG A 399 -25.68 1.45 -1.48
CA ARG A 399 -26.69 0.40 -1.51
C ARG A 399 -27.25 0.17 -0.13
N ARG A 400 -28.56 -0.04 -0.04
CA ARG A 400 -29.19 -0.51 1.19
C ARG A 400 -28.95 -2.00 1.34
N VAL A 401 -28.54 -2.44 2.51
CA VAL A 401 -28.40 -3.86 2.86
C VAL A 401 -29.68 -4.36 3.48
N ARG A 402 -30.21 -5.46 2.94
CA ARG A 402 -31.33 -6.21 3.54
C ARG A 402 -30.93 -7.64 3.85
N LEU A 403 -31.50 -8.15 4.92
CA LEU A 403 -31.39 -9.55 5.30
C LEU A 403 -32.37 -10.41 4.55
N ARG A 404 -31.92 -11.60 4.13
CA ARG A 404 -32.85 -12.68 3.76
C ARG A 404 -33.47 -13.35 4.97
N ASP A 405 -32.70 -13.44 6.06
CA ASP A 405 -33.14 -14.00 7.34
C ASP A 405 -33.24 -12.90 8.41
N PRO A 406 -34.46 -12.45 8.78
CA PRO A 406 -34.65 -11.41 9.78
C PRO A 406 -34.06 -11.74 11.16
N LEU A 407 -33.86 -13.02 11.50
CA LEU A 407 -33.32 -13.45 12.80
C LEU A 407 -31.84 -13.07 12.97
N LYS A 408 -31.14 -12.73 11.88
CA LYS A 408 -29.71 -12.41 11.88
C LYS A 408 -29.40 -10.91 11.96
N SER A 409 -30.37 -10.06 12.30
CA SER A 409 -30.19 -8.59 12.41
C SER A 409 -28.99 -8.17 13.26
N LYS A 410 -28.82 -8.76 14.45
CA LYS A 410 -27.66 -8.47 15.33
C LYS A 410 -26.33 -8.88 14.70
N GLN A 411 -26.30 -10.00 13.97
CA GLN A 411 -25.08 -10.47 13.30
C GLN A 411 -24.71 -9.57 12.13
N LEU A 412 -25.71 -9.09 11.37
CA LEU A 412 -25.48 -8.13 10.28
C LEU A 412 -24.92 -6.82 10.80
N GLN A 413 -25.55 -6.23 11.82
CA GLN A 413 -25.06 -4.97 12.40
C GLN A 413 -23.63 -5.12 12.91
N LYS A 414 -23.33 -6.22 13.61
CA LYS A 414 -21.97 -6.52 14.06
C LYS A 414 -21.00 -6.65 12.89
N GLY A 415 -21.33 -7.46 11.88
CA GLY A 415 -20.46 -7.69 10.73
C GLY A 415 -20.21 -6.45 9.90
N LEU A 416 -21.25 -5.67 9.60
CA LEU A 416 -21.11 -4.39 8.89
C LEU A 416 -20.28 -3.39 9.69
N LYS A 417 -20.49 -3.30 11.01
CA LYS A 417 -19.68 -2.44 11.86
C LYS A 417 -18.20 -2.83 11.82
N GLU A 418 -17.90 -4.12 11.99
CA GLU A 418 -16.52 -4.62 11.98
C GLU A 418 -15.85 -4.42 10.60
N LEU A 419 -16.56 -4.73 9.51
CA LEU A 419 -16.08 -4.45 8.14
C LEU A 419 -15.88 -2.95 7.87
N SER A 420 -16.68 -2.09 8.51
CA SER A 420 -16.51 -0.64 8.43
C SER A 420 -15.31 -0.16 9.22
N GLU A 421 -15.05 -0.72 10.38
CA GLU A 421 -13.85 -0.44 11.20
C GLU A 421 -12.56 -0.88 10.49
N GLU A 422 -12.62 -1.95 9.69
CA GLU A 422 -11.52 -2.39 8.81
C GLU A 422 -11.30 -1.46 7.60
N GLY A 423 -12.26 -0.56 7.31
CA GLY A 423 -12.23 0.27 6.12
C GLY A 423 -12.40 -0.53 4.82
N ALA A 424 -13.07 -1.70 4.88
CA ALA A 424 -13.45 -2.48 3.70
C ALA A 424 -14.64 -1.83 2.96
N THR A 425 -15.49 -1.14 3.71
CA THR A 425 -16.61 -0.35 3.21
C THR A 425 -17.00 0.71 4.26
N GLN A 426 -17.82 1.68 3.90
CA GLN A 426 -18.39 2.61 4.88
C GLN A 426 -19.84 2.24 5.15
N VAL A 427 -20.24 2.34 6.42
CA VAL A 427 -21.61 2.04 6.82
C VAL A 427 -22.25 3.30 7.37
N PHE A 428 -23.44 3.62 6.88
CA PHE A 428 -24.25 4.74 7.30
C PHE A 428 -25.58 4.25 7.87
N MET A 429 -25.94 4.79 9.02
CA MET A 429 -27.17 4.48 9.76
C MET A 429 -28.03 5.74 9.80
N PRO A 430 -29.03 5.88 8.90
CA PRO A 430 -29.95 7.01 8.90
C PRO A 430 -30.69 7.15 10.24
N GLN A 431 -30.96 8.38 10.67
CA GLN A 431 -31.67 8.62 11.94
C GLN A 431 -33.16 8.30 11.86
N VAL A 432 -33.74 8.38 10.66
CA VAL A 432 -35.18 8.18 10.41
C VAL A 432 -35.59 6.71 10.26
N SER A 433 -34.64 5.79 10.11
CA SER A 433 -34.95 4.40 9.79
C SER A 433 -33.91 3.46 10.37
N ASN A 434 -34.24 2.17 10.46
CA ASN A 434 -33.27 1.13 10.84
C ASN A 434 -32.54 0.54 9.61
N ASP A 435 -32.60 1.23 8.47
CA ASP A 435 -31.90 0.80 7.26
C ASP A 435 -30.39 0.90 7.48
N LEU A 436 -29.65 -0.05 6.92
CA LEU A 436 -28.18 -0.01 6.90
C LEU A 436 -27.76 0.28 5.47
N ILE A 437 -27.02 1.36 5.29
CA ILE A 437 -26.57 1.81 3.98
C ILE A 437 -25.07 1.58 3.91
N VAL A 438 -24.65 0.86 2.88
CA VAL A 438 -23.24 0.58 2.61
C VAL A 438 -22.78 1.49 1.48
N GLY A 439 -21.70 2.21 1.73
CA GLY A 439 -21.01 3.07 0.79
C GLY A 439 -19.71 2.44 0.31
N ALA A 440 -19.53 2.40 -0.99
CA ALA A 440 -18.32 1.90 -1.64
C ALA A 440 -17.78 2.92 -2.65
N VAL A 441 -16.47 2.88 -2.87
CA VAL A 441 -15.81 3.53 -4.01
C VAL A 441 -16.01 2.69 -5.27
N GLY A 442 -16.04 1.35 -5.14
CA GLY A 442 -16.15 0.42 -6.26
C GLY A 442 -17.21 -0.66 -6.10
N VAL A 443 -17.68 -1.22 -7.21
CA VAL A 443 -18.80 -2.19 -7.22
C VAL A 443 -18.42 -3.49 -6.52
N LEU A 444 -17.19 -3.95 -6.70
CA LEU A 444 -16.68 -5.20 -6.15
C LEU A 444 -16.63 -5.21 -4.62
N GLN A 445 -16.54 -4.04 -3.97
CA GLN A 445 -16.60 -3.96 -2.51
C GLN A 445 -17.92 -4.50 -1.98
N PHE A 446 -19.04 -4.33 -2.71
CA PHE A 446 -20.31 -4.92 -2.32
C PHE A 446 -20.27 -6.45 -2.34
N ASP A 447 -19.63 -7.04 -3.35
CA ASP A 447 -19.46 -8.49 -3.45
C ASP A 447 -18.58 -9.02 -2.31
N VAL A 448 -17.48 -8.33 -2.01
CA VAL A 448 -16.58 -8.69 -0.90
C VAL A 448 -17.30 -8.61 0.44
N VAL A 449 -18.04 -7.52 0.68
CA VAL A 449 -18.83 -7.36 1.92
C VAL A 449 -19.86 -8.47 2.04
N ALA A 450 -20.59 -8.81 0.96
CA ALA A 450 -21.57 -9.88 0.99
C ALA A 450 -20.93 -11.25 1.23
N TYR A 451 -19.78 -11.53 0.59
CA TYR A 451 -19.03 -12.76 0.81
C TYR A 451 -18.51 -12.88 2.24
N ARG A 452 -17.88 -11.82 2.78
CA ARG A 452 -17.38 -11.82 4.16
C ARG A 452 -18.51 -11.92 5.19
N LEU A 453 -19.62 -11.22 4.98
CA LEU A 453 -20.82 -11.38 5.81
C LEU A 453 -21.31 -12.84 5.81
N LYS A 454 -21.31 -13.50 4.65
CA LYS A 454 -21.73 -14.90 4.52
C LYS A 454 -20.74 -15.86 5.16
N GLU A 455 -19.45 -15.70 4.92
CA GLU A 455 -18.43 -16.65 5.38
C GLU A 455 -18.09 -16.47 6.86
N GLU A 456 -17.88 -15.23 7.30
CA GLU A 456 -17.37 -14.90 8.63
C GLU A 456 -18.52 -14.77 9.65
N TYR A 457 -19.63 -14.16 9.22
CA TYR A 457 -20.77 -13.84 10.10
C TYR A 457 -21.98 -14.76 9.88
N LYS A 458 -21.94 -15.63 8.86
CA LYS A 458 -23.06 -16.51 8.47
C LYS A 458 -24.33 -15.71 8.15
N VAL A 459 -24.16 -14.51 7.61
CA VAL A 459 -25.24 -13.59 7.21
C VAL A 459 -25.36 -13.58 5.70
N ASP A 460 -26.53 -13.97 5.19
CA ASP A 460 -26.87 -13.83 3.76
C ASP A 460 -27.66 -12.52 3.56
N CYS A 461 -27.07 -11.59 2.82
CA CYS A 461 -27.63 -10.28 2.56
C CYS A 461 -27.87 -10.04 1.07
N ILE A 462 -28.85 -9.19 0.78
CA ILE A 462 -29.12 -8.67 -0.55
C ILE A 462 -28.98 -7.14 -0.54
N TYR A 463 -28.64 -6.59 -1.69
CA TYR A 463 -28.56 -5.15 -1.87
C TYR A 463 -29.77 -4.62 -2.62
N GLU A 464 -30.22 -3.44 -2.21
CA GLU A 464 -31.24 -2.66 -2.91
C GLU A 464 -30.71 -1.26 -3.24
N PRO A 465 -31.13 -0.69 -4.39
CA PRO A 465 -30.77 0.67 -4.74
C PRO A 465 -31.38 1.66 -3.73
N VAL A 466 -30.62 2.72 -3.44
CA VAL A 466 -31.03 3.81 -2.55
C VAL A 466 -30.80 5.14 -3.24
N ASN A 467 -31.67 6.12 -2.99
CA ASN A 467 -31.57 7.44 -3.62
C ASN A 467 -30.58 8.34 -2.87
N ILE A 468 -29.29 8.00 -2.96
CA ILE A 468 -28.18 8.78 -2.40
C ILE A 468 -27.17 9.01 -3.51
N ASN A 469 -26.86 10.28 -3.75
CA ASN A 469 -25.85 10.68 -4.72
C ASN A 469 -24.49 10.88 -4.07
N THR A 470 -24.44 11.47 -2.87
CA THR A 470 -23.17 11.72 -2.19
C THR A 470 -23.38 11.90 -0.69
N VAL A 471 -22.29 11.76 0.08
CA VAL A 471 -22.28 11.94 1.54
C VAL A 471 -21.29 13.02 1.93
N ARG A 472 -21.65 13.83 2.92
CA ARG A 472 -20.74 14.81 3.53
C ARG A 472 -20.72 14.65 5.04
N TRP A 473 -19.53 14.69 5.63
CA TRP A 473 -19.41 14.86 7.07
C TRP A 473 -19.76 16.29 7.42
N VAL A 474 -20.58 16.46 8.47
CA VAL A 474 -21.11 17.75 8.88
C VAL A 474 -20.63 18.13 10.27
N SER A 475 -20.07 19.32 10.39
CA SER A 475 -19.60 19.90 11.65
C SER A 475 -19.92 21.38 11.71
N CYS A 476 -20.04 21.90 12.93
CA CYS A 476 -20.28 23.32 13.18
C CYS A 476 -19.85 23.66 14.61
N ASP A 477 -19.18 24.80 14.77
CA ASP A 477 -18.73 25.30 16.07
C ASP A 477 -19.89 25.90 16.90
N ASP A 478 -20.95 26.39 16.23
CA ASP A 478 -22.13 26.96 16.88
C ASP A 478 -23.21 25.88 17.10
N GLU A 479 -23.35 25.46 18.36
CA GLU A 479 -24.30 24.41 18.75
C GLU A 479 -25.77 24.77 18.43
N LYS A 480 -26.16 26.06 18.49
CA LYS A 480 -27.54 26.47 18.22
C LYS A 480 -27.85 26.32 16.73
N LYS A 481 -26.97 26.83 15.88
CA LYS A 481 -27.11 26.69 14.42
C LYS A 481 -27.04 25.24 13.98
N PHE A 482 -26.17 24.44 14.62
CA PHE A 482 -26.06 23.03 14.32
C PHE A 482 -27.34 22.27 14.67
N ASN A 483 -27.96 22.58 15.81
CA ASN A 483 -29.24 21.97 16.20
C ASN A 483 -30.41 22.40 15.30
N GLU A 484 -30.41 23.63 14.78
CA GLU A 484 -31.37 24.08 13.78
C GLU A 484 -31.23 23.30 12.47
N PHE A 485 -30.00 23.19 11.96
CA PHE A 485 -29.69 22.36 10.80
C PHE A 485 -30.13 20.91 11.02
N LYS A 486 -29.81 20.31 12.18
CA LYS A 486 -30.19 18.93 12.51
C LYS A 486 -31.69 18.69 12.43
N LYS A 487 -32.50 19.63 12.89
CA LYS A 487 -33.97 19.54 12.82
C LYS A 487 -34.47 19.63 11.38
N LYS A 488 -33.89 20.49 10.55
CA LYS A 488 -34.35 20.69 9.17
C LYS A 488 -33.89 19.59 8.22
N ALA A 489 -32.67 19.10 8.41
CA ALA A 489 -32.02 18.06 7.61
C ALA A 489 -32.28 16.64 8.12
N HIS A 490 -33.12 16.48 9.16
CA HIS A 490 -33.32 15.24 9.91
C HIS A 490 -33.43 13.98 9.04
N ASP A 491 -34.21 14.05 7.95
CA ASP A 491 -34.46 12.90 7.06
C ASP A 491 -33.25 12.47 6.24
N GLN A 492 -32.26 13.35 6.08
CA GLN A 492 -31.02 13.10 5.36
C GLN A 492 -29.84 12.90 6.31
N LEU A 493 -30.03 12.89 7.63
CA LEU A 493 -28.94 12.68 8.56
C LEU A 493 -28.74 11.19 8.87
N SER A 494 -27.47 10.81 8.90
CA SER A 494 -27.01 9.50 9.32
C SER A 494 -25.82 9.59 10.26
N VAL A 495 -25.52 8.47 10.90
CA VAL A 495 -24.28 8.27 11.65
C VAL A 495 -23.45 7.24 10.91
N ASP A 496 -22.17 7.52 10.68
CA ASP A 496 -21.25 6.56 10.07
C ASP A 496 -20.79 5.48 11.07
N GLY A 497 -20.08 4.45 10.58
CA GLY A 497 -19.53 3.38 11.42
C GLY A 497 -18.59 3.85 12.53
N GLY A 498 -17.98 5.04 12.36
CA GLY A 498 -17.12 5.69 13.36
C GLY A 498 -17.87 6.58 14.36
N GLY A 499 -19.19 6.70 14.24
CA GLY A 499 -20.01 7.53 15.14
C GLY A 499 -20.15 9.00 14.72
N HIS A 500 -19.76 9.38 13.50
CA HIS A 500 -19.77 10.77 13.04
C HIS A 500 -21.05 11.09 12.27
N LEU A 501 -21.54 12.31 12.44
CA LEU A 501 -22.74 12.78 11.77
C LEU A 501 -22.44 13.04 10.29
N THR A 502 -23.31 12.51 9.43
CA THR A 502 -23.20 12.57 7.98
C THR A 502 -24.50 13.03 7.35
N TYR A 503 -24.41 13.80 6.27
CA TYR A 503 -25.53 14.24 5.45
C TYR A 503 -25.58 13.42 4.17
N LEU A 504 -26.67 12.66 3.97
CA LEU A 504 -26.95 11.82 2.82
C LEU A 504 -27.70 12.63 1.76
N ALA A 505 -26.96 13.20 0.80
CA ALA A 505 -27.55 14.04 -0.23
C ALA A 505 -28.13 13.18 -1.37
N PRO A 506 -29.43 13.31 -1.71
CA PRO A 506 -30.03 12.62 -2.86
C PRO A 506 -29.57 13.17 -4.21
N SER A 507 -29.08 14.42 -4.26
CA SER A 507 -28.55 15.04 -5.49
C SER A 507 -27.55 16.16 -5.19
N ARG A 508 -26.71 16.52 -6.16
CA ARG A 508 -25.77 17.66 -6.06
C ARG A 508 -26.50 18.99 -5.82
N VAL A 509 -27.64 19.20 -6.48
CA VAL A 509 -28.46 20.41 -6.31
C VAL A 509 -28.98 20.51 -4.89
N ASN A 510 -29.44 19.41 -4.31
CA ASN A 510 -29.88 19.39 -2.92
C ASN A 510 -28.73 19.72 -1.95
N LEU A 511 -27.54 19.14 -2.16
CA LEU A 511 -26.37 19.45 -1.34
C LEU A 511 -26.03 20.94 -1.41
N GLN A 512 -25.98 21.51 -2.62
CA GLN A 512 -25.66 22.93 -2.81
C GLN A 512 -26.69 23.84 -2.11
N LEU A 513 -27.98 23.55 -2.24
CA LEU A 513 -29.03 24.30 -1.54
C LEU A 513 -28.88 24.25 -0.01
N MET A 514 -28.44 23.12 0.54
CA MET A 514 -28.20 23.01 1.97
C MET A 514 -26.97 23.79 2.41
N GLN A 515 -25.89 23.76 1.62
CA GLN A 515 -24.69 24.58 1.86
C GLN A 515 -25.01 26.08 1.82
N GLU A 516 -25.81 26.53 0.85
CA GLU A 516 -26.23 27.93 0.73
C GLU A 516 -27.14 28.38 1.87
N ARG A 517 -28.04 27.51 2.35
CA ARG A 517 -28.96 27.83 3.45
C ARG A 517 -28.30 27.81 4.82
N TYR A 518 -27.25 27.01 4.97
CA TYR A 518 -26.55 26.80 6.23
C TYR A 518 -25.03 27.01 6.05
N PRO A 519 -24.59 28.24 5.74
CA PRO A 519 -23.18 28.52 5.43
C PRO A 519 -22.25 28.33 6.64
N ASP A 520 -22.80 28.33 7.86
CA ASP A 520 -22.06 28.06 9.09
C ASP A 520 -21.80 26.56 9.35
N ILE A 521 -22.41 25.68 8.55
CA ILE A 521 -22.19 24.24 8.63
C ILE A 521 -21.13 23.86 7.60
N GLU A 522 -20.07 23.22 8.05
CA GLU A 522 -19.07 22.67 7.13
C GLU A 522 -19.54 21.33 6.58
N PHE A 523 -19.46 21.17 5.26
CA PHE A 523 -19.76 19.93 4.55
C PHE A 523 -18.49 19.40 3.92
N ARG A 524 -17.83 18.43 4.56
CA ARG A 524 -16.53 17.90 4.12
C ARG A 524 -16.71 16.62 3.28
N SER A 525 -16.00 16.54 2.15
CA SER A 525 -15.96 15.35 1.27
C SER A 525 -14.90 14.32 1.68
N THR A 526 -13.96 14.74 2.53
CA THR A 526 -12.96 13.89 3.15
C THR A 526 -12.93 14.21 4.64
N ARG A 527 -12.50 13.24 5.43
CA ARG A 527 -12.21 13.46 6.85
C ARG A 527 -10.75 13.10 7.12
N GLU A 528 -10.07 13.95 7.87
CA GLU A 528 -8.87 13.52 8.59
C GLU A 528 -9.30 12.74 9.82
N HIS A 529 -8.52 11.73 10.20
CA HIS A 529 -8.77 11.01 11.43
C HIS A 529 -8.45 11.81 12.69
#